data_AF-A0AAP0IAZ4-F1
#
_entry.id   AF-A0AAP0IAZ4-F1
#
_cell.length_a   1.000
_cell.length_b   1.000
_cell.length_c   1.000
_cell.angle_alpha   90.00
_cell.angle_beta   90.00
_cell.angle_gamma   90.00
#
_symmetry.space_group_name_H-M   'P 1'
#
loop_
_entity.id
_entity.type
_entity.pdbx_description
1 polymer ?
#
loop_
_entity_poly.entity_id
_entity_poly.type
_entity_poly.pdbx_seq_one_letter_code
_entity_poly.pdbx_strand_id
1 'polypeptide(L)'
;MLLNNSCECFNRYILDVRDRGIIDMLEMIKVKLMWRLRRKKEDMQRIIAKGRERICPKILKKLEKLKDESIFYVVEYSGGPSVSCHGHGKTYVVNMMDLCCDCGKWQLTGIPCEHAVAAIMGNDGDPVDYINECYYISTYMNVYSHYINPTEREELWPKPAEDVQPVKPPAQVQKRRGRKVTARRNEPEEIEIAAAQKRCLRMPQYV
;
A
#
# COMPACT_ATOMS: atom_id res chain seq x y z
N MET A 1 15.94 4.93 6.10
CA MET A 1 15.57 3.73 6.89
C MET A 1 14.12 3.36 6.58
N LEU A 2 13.86 2.64 5.47
CA LEU A 2 12.50 2.27 5.00
C LEU A 2 12.00 0.92 5.55
N LEU A 3 12.84 0.21 6.31
CA LEU A 3 12.57 -1.16 6.79
C LEU A 3 11.54 -1.21 7.92
N ASN A 4 11.38 -0.14 8.71
CA ASN A 4 10.54 -0.20 9.91
C ASN A 4 9.05 -0.41 9.57
N ASN A 5 8.53 0.26 8.53
CA ASN A 5 7.12 0.14 8.16
C ASN A 5 6.76 -1.27 7.66
N SER A 6 7.60 -1.90 6.84
CA SER A 6 7.36 -3.26 6.34
C SER A 6 7.38 -4.28 7.47
N CYS A 7 8.34 -4.16 8.39
CA CYS A 7 8.43 -5.01 9.56
C CYS A 7 7.22 -4.80 10.50
N GLU A 8 6.80 -3.56 10.75
CA GLU A 8 5.63 -3.25 11.55
C GLU A 8 4.33 -3.81 10.94
N CYS A 9 4.13 -3.63 9.64
CA CYS A 9 2.97 -4.17 8.93
C CYS A 9 2.92 -5.70 8.99
N PHE A 10 4.06 -6.36 8.76
CA PHE A 10 4.15 -7.83 8.82
C PHE A 10 3.92 -8.32 10.25
N ASN A 11 4.61 -7.74 11.23
CA ASN A 11 4.45 -8.09 12.65
C ASN A 11 2.99 -7.94 13.08
N ARG A 12 2.32 -6.86 12.68
CA ARG A 12 0.90 -6.64 12.94
C ARG A 12 0.01 -7.70 12.28
N TYR A 13 0.35 -8.13 11.06
CA TYR A 13 -0.41 -9.14 10.32
C TYR A 13 -0.37 -10.52 10.97
N ILE A 14 0.73 -10.85 11.66
CA ILE A 14 0.95 -12.15 12.32
C ILE A 14 0.76 -12.11 13.84
N LEU A 15 0.28 -11.00 14.40
CA LEU A 15 0.18 -10.78 15.85
C LEU A 15 -0.57 -11.90 16.61
N ASP A 16 -1.61 -12.45 15.98
CA ASP A 16 -2.52 -13.48 16.50
C ASP A 16 -1.98 -14.92 16.37
N VAL A 17 -0.86 -15.09 15.66
CA VAL A 17 -0.26 -16.41 15.38
C VAL A 17 1.20 -16.53 15.82
N ARG A 18 1.87 -15.39 16.09
CA ARG A 18 3.31 -15.34 16.38
C ARG A 18 3.74 -16.02 17.67
N ASP A 19 2.82 -16.29 18.58
CA ASP A 19 3.05 -16.91 19.88
C ASP A 19 2.84 -18.44 19.87
N ARG A 20 2.44 -19.00 18.72
CA ARG A 20 2.24 -20.43 18.53
C ARG A 20 3.55 -21.18 18.24
N GLY A 21 3.49 -22.51 18.24
CA GLY A 21 4.59 -23.34 17.77
C GLY A 21 4.97 -22.99 16.33
N ILE A 22 6.23 -23.20 15.96
CA ILE A 22 6.74 -22.78 14.63
C ILE A 22 5.93 -23.39 13.47
N ILE A 23 5.51 -24.66 13.61
CA ILE A 23 4.70 -25.37 12.62
C ILE A 23 3.32 -24.70 12.51
N ASP A 24 2.56 -24.64 13.61
CA ASP A 24 1.25 -23.99 13.67
C ASP A 24 1.28 -22.54 13.16
N MET A 25 2.30 -21.76 13.55
CA MET A 25 2.48 -20.38 13.12
C MET A 25 2.60 -20.30 11.59
N LEU A 26 3.46 -21.13 10.99
CA LEU A 26 3.67 -21.16 9.54
C LEU A 26 2.42 -21.63 8.80
N GLU A 27 1.71 -22.64 9.31
CA GLU A 27 0.46 -23.12 8.74
C GLU A 27 -0.63 -22.05 8.75
N MET A 28 -0.79 -21.34 9.88
CA MET A 28 -1.77 -20.27 9.97
C MET A 28 -1.39 -19.08 9.09
N ILE A 29 -0.11 -18.69 9.02
CA ILE A 29 0.35 -17.64 8.10
C ILE A 29 0.04 -18.03 6.65
N LYS A 30 0.33 -19.27 6.25
CA LYS A 30 -0.01 -19.80 4.92
C LYS A 30 -1.50 -19.67 4.62
N VAL A 31 -2.37 -20.10 5.53
CA VAL A 31 -3.83 -20.00 5.38
C VAL A 31 -4.27 -18.53 5.28
N LYS A 32 -3.72 -17.63 6.10
CA LYS A 32 -4.02 -16.19 6.04
C LYS A 32 -3.62 -15.59 4.69
N LEU A 33 -2.48 -15.99 4.12
CA LEU A 33 -2.04 -15.56 2.80
C LEU A 33 -2.94 -16.10 1.69
N MET A 34 -3.33 -17.38 1.73
CA MET A 34 -4.30 -17.97 0.79
C MET A 34 -5.60 -17.18 0.76
N TRP A 35 -6.20 -16.93 1.93
CA TRP A 35 -7.43 -16.14 2.04
C TRP A 35 -7.24 -14.72 1.50
N ARG A 36 -6.10 -14.09 1.79
CA ARG A 36 -5.80 -12.74 1.31
C ARG A 36 -5.71 -12.69 -0.22
N LEU A 37 -4.95 -13.59 -0.84
CA LEU A 37 -4.81 -13.66 -2.30
C LEU A 37 -6.16 -13.91 -2.97
N ARG A 38 -6.90 -14.91 -2.47
CA ARG A 38 -8.25 -15.23 -2.95
C ARG A 38 -9.19 -14.04 -2.87
N ARG A 39 -9.32 -13.41 -1.69
CA ARG A 39 -10.20 -12.24 -1.50
C ARG A 39 -9.82 -11.08 -2.41
N LYS A 40 -8.52 -10.80 -2.54
CA LYS A 40 -8.02 -9.72 -3.40
C LYS A 40 -8.41 -9.91 -4.87
N LYS A 41 -8.36 -11.16 -5.36
CA LYS A 41 -8.80 -11.54 -6.70
C LYS A 41 -10.32 -11.44 -6.85
N GLU A 42 -11.08 -12.04 -5.92
CA GLU A 42 -12.55 -12.01 -5.93
C GLU A 42 -13.10 -10.59 -5.88
N ASP A 43 -12.52 -9.71 -5.06
CA ASP A 43 -12.94 -8.31 -4.96
C ASP A 43 -12.86 -7.61 -6.32
N MET A 44 -11.77 -7.81 -7.08
CA MET A 44 -11.63 -7.25 -8.43
C MET A 44 -12.52 -7.95 -9.47
N GLN A 45 -12.71 -9.26 -9.37
CA GLN A 45 -13.65 -9.97 -10.24
C GLN A 45 -15.09 -9.46 -10.08
N ARG A 46 -15.52 -9.14 -8.85
CA ARG A 46 -16.83 -8.52 -8.60
C ARG A 46 -16.95 -7.14 -9.24
N ILE A 47 -15.86 -6.38 -9.32
CA ILE A 47 -15.84 -5.08 -9.99
C ILE A 47 -15.98 -5.26 -11.50
N ILE A 48 -15.19 -6.17 -12.10
CA ILE A 48 -15.29 -6.50 -13.53
C ILE A 48 -16.70 -6.98 -13.90
N ALA A 49 -17.32 -7.81 -13.07
CA ALA A 49 -18.67 -8.32 -13.31
C ALA A 49 -19.74 -7.21 -13.26
N LYS A 50 -19.48 -6.09 -12.57
CA LYS A 50 -20.41 -4.96 -12.45
C LYS A 50 -20.25 -3.90 -13.55
N GLY A 51 -19.16 -3.93 -14.33
CA GLY A 51 -18.96 -2.93 -15.39
C GLY A 51 -17.57 -2.94 -16.03
N ARG A 52 -17.37 -2.02 -16.98
CA ARG A 52 -16.17 -1.88 -17.82
C ARG A 52 -15.08 -0.98 -17.21
N GLU A 53 -14.96 -0.91 -15.88
CA GLU A 53 -13.91 -0.10 -15.27
C GLU A 53 -12.53 -0.66 -15.63
N ARG A 54 -11.71 0.13 -16.31
CA ARG A 54 -10.33 -0.25 -16.67
C ARG A 54 -9.36 -0.08 -15.49
N ILE A 55 -9.66 0.86 -14.60
CA ILE A 55 -8.79 1.31 -13.51
C ILE A 55 -9.29 0.80 -12.16
N CYS A 56 -8.37 0.50 -11.24
CA CYS A 56 -8.71 0.12 -9.87
C CYS A 56 -9.58 1.19 -9.17
N PRO A 57 -10.69 0.83 -8.47
CA PRO A 57 -11.64 1.81 -7.94
C PRO A 57 -11.08 2.81 -6.94
N LYS A 58 -10.07 2.42 -6.16
CA LYS A 58 -9.39 3.35 -5.23
C LYS A 58 -8.69 4.49 -5.96
N ILE A 59 -8.18 4.22 -7.15
CA ILE A 59 -7.50 5.19 -7.99
C ILE A 59 -8.52 6.06 -8.71
N LEU A 60 -9.63 5.48 -9.20
CA LEU A 60 -10.75 6.26 -9.73
C LEU A 60 -11.29 7.25 -8.70
N LYS A 61 -11.57 6.81 -7.47
CA LYS A 61 -12.00 7.69 -6.38
C LYS A 61 -10.98 8.78 -6.04
N LYS A 62 -9.69 8.49 -6.20
CA LYS A 62 -8.64 9.50 -6.01
C LYS A 62 -8.64 10.51 -7.17
N LEU A 63 -8.81 10.03 -8.40
CA LEU A 63 -8.91 10.86 -9.60
C LEU A 63 -10.12 11.78 -9.56
N GLU A 64 -11.28 11.31 -9.10
CA GLU A 64 -12.48 12.13 -8.92
C GLU A 64 -12.21 13.34 -8.03
N LYS A 65 -11.53 13.13 -6.89
CA LYS A 65 -11.12 14.24 -6.01
C LYS A 65 -10.15 15.21 -6.69
N LEU A 66 -9.24 14.70 -7.53
CA LEU A 66 -8.32 15.54 -8.27
C LEU A 66 -9.04 16.32 -9.38
N LYS A 67 -10.13 15.78 -9.95
CA LYS A 67 -11.04 16.53 -10.83
C LYS A 67 -11.72 17.66 -10.06
N ASP A 68 -12.22 17.39 -8.86
CA ASP A 68 -12.81 18.45 -8.01
C ASP A 68 -11.80 19.53 -7.63
N GLU A 69 -10.54 19.17 -7.36
CA GLU A 69 -9.46 20.14 -7.07
C GLU A 69 -9.01 20.90 -8.32
N SER A 70 -9.11 20.29 -9.50
CA SER A 70 -8.66 20.89 -10.77
C SER A 70 -9.45 22.14 -11.17
N ILE A 71 -10.69 22.30 -10.68
CA ILE A 71 -11.56 23.44 -10.99
C ILE A 71 -11.00 24.80 -10.53
N PHE A 72 -10.07 24.79 -9.58
CA PHE A 72 -9.44 26.01 -9.05
C PHE A 72 -8.26 26.50 -9.89
N TYR A 73 -7.98 25.83 -11.01
CA TYR A 73 -6.87 26.14 -11.87
C TYR A 73 -7.33 26.59 -13.25
N VAL A 74 -6.67 27.61 -13.77
CA VAL A 74 -6.87 28.13 -15.13
C VAL A 74 -5.69 27.69 -15.99
N VAL A 75 -5.97 27.16 -17.18
CA VAL A 75 -4.94 26.64 -18.08
C VAL A 75 -4.78 27.56 -19.28
N GLU A 76 -3.54 27.93 -19.56
CA GLU A 76 -3.13 28.68 -20.74
C GLU A 76 -2.41 27.75 -21.73
N TYR A 77 -3.01 27.59 -22.91
CA TYR A 77 -2.49 26.74 -23.97
C TYR A 77 -1.53 27.53 -24.86
N SER A 78 -0.28 27.10 -24.90
CA SER A 78 0.77 27.70 -25.73
C SER A 78 0.72 27.27 -27.20
N GLY A 79 -0.20 26.35 -27.55
CA GLY A 79 -0.23 25.67 -28.85
C GLY A 79 0.78 24.52 -28.99
N GLY A 80 1.65 24.33 -28.01
CA GLY A 80 2.62 23.22 -27.92
C GLY A 80 2.21 22.11 -26.94
N PRO A 81 3.08 21.11 -26.72
CA PRO A 81 2.82 19.98 -25.81
C PRO A 81 2.80 20.34 -24.32
N SER A 82 3.31 21.54 -23.98
CA SER A 82 3.38 22.06 -22.61
C SER A 82 2.41 23.23 -22.43
N VAL A 83 1.72 23.24 -21.31
CA VAL A 83 0.73 24.26 -20.94
C VAL A 83 1.07 24.86 -19.57
N SER A 84 0.67 26.10 -19.38
CA SER A 84 0.81 26.79 -18.09
C SER A 84 -0.50 26.66 -17.31
N CYS A 85 -0.41 26.24 -16.06
CA CYS A 85 -1.55 26.04 -15.17
C CYS A 85 -1.41 26.96 -13.95
N HIS A 86 -2.38 27.86 -13.77
CA HIS A 86 -2.35 28.92 -12.78
C HIS A 86 -3.39 28.68 -11.70
N GLY A 87 -3.00 28.73 -10.44
CA GLY A 87 -3.92 28.59 -9.31
C GLY A 87 -3.23 28.80 -7.97
N HIS A 88 -3.99 29.28 -6.98
CA HIS A 88 -3.48 29.58 -5.64
C HIS A 88 -2.21 30.45 -5.61
N GLY A 89 -2.10 31.42 -6.53
CA GLY A 89 -0.95 32.32 -6.62
C GLY A 89 0.33 31.68 -7.13
N LYS A 90 0.26 30.49 -7.72
CA LYS A 90 1.41 29.78 -8.32
C LYS A 90 1.10 29.39 -9.76
N THR A 91 2.17 29.18 -10.52
CA THR A 91 2.11 28.67 -11.89
C THR A 91 2.88 27.36 -11.95
N TYR A 92 2.31 26.38 -12.64
CA TYR A 92 2.90 25.07 -12.88
C TYR A 92 2.92 24.80 -14.37
N VAL A 93 4.03 24.29 -14.90
CA VAL A 93 4.07 23.75 -16.25
C VAL A 93 3.62 22.30 -16.22
N VAL A 94 2.73 21.95 -17.16
CA VAL A 94 2.26 20.58 -17.39
C VAL A 94 2.63 20.20 -18.81
N ASN A 95 3.26 19.04 -18.99
CA ASN A 95 3.49 18.45 -20.30
C ASN A 95 2.72 17.12 -20.38
N MET A 96 1.71 17.09 -21.26
CA MET A 96 0.82 15.94 -21.41
C MET A 96 1.43 14.81 -22.24
N MET A 97 2.44 15.09 -23.07
CA MET A 97 3.15 14.05 -23.84
C MET A 97 4.16 13.29 -22.97
N ASP A 98 4.92 14.04 -22.16
CA ASP A 98 5.92 13.47 -21.24
C ASP A 98 5.30 13.01 -19.91
N LEU A 99 3.97 13.15 -19.75
CA LEU A 99 3.20 12.76 -18.58
C LEU A 99 3.77 13.36 -17.28
N CYS A 100 4.11 14.65 -17.32
CA CYS A 100 4.84 15.31 -16.24
C CYS A 100 4.26 16.68 -15.86
N CYS A 101 4.50 17.08 -14.61
CA CYS A 101 4.13 18.38 -14.09
C CYS A 101 5.21 18.88 -13.13
N ASP A 102 5.45 20.19 -13.10
CA ASP A 102 6.44 20.82 -12.21
C ASP A 102 6.19 20.57 -10.72
N CYS A 103 4.96 20.20 -10.33
CA CYS A 103 4.67 19.81 -8.95
C CYS A 103 5.27 18.45 -8.55
N GLY A 104 5.76 17.66 -9.50
CA GLY A 104 6.39 16.35 -9.32
C GLY A 104 5.43 15.21 -8.97
N LYS A 105 4.18 15.49 -8.60
CA LYS A 105 3.21 14.48 -8.16
C LYS A 105 2.91 13.44 -9.23
N TRP A 106 2.80 13.86 -10.49
CA TRP A 106 2.45 12.95 -11.59
C TRP A 106 3.58 11.96 -11.85
N GLN A 107 4.82 12.42 -11.90
CA GLN A 107 6.00 11.59 -12.11
C GLN A 107 6.22 10.60 -10.97
N LEU A 108 5.98 11.04 -9.72
CA LEU A 108 6.16 10.20 -8.54
C LEU A 108 5.08 9.13 -8.40
N THR A 109 3.84 9.44 -8.78
CA THR A 109 2.70 8.57 -8.52
C THR A 109 2.16 7.86 -9.76
N GLY A 110 2.49 8.31 -10.97
CA GLY A 110 1.87 7.83 -12.22
C GLY A 110 0.39 8.18 -12.35
N ILE A 111 -0.13 9.08 -11.50
CA ILE A 111 -1.52 9.56 -11.53
C ILE A 111 -1.48 11.05 -11.84
N PRO A 112 -2.22 11.55 -12.84
CA PRO A 112 -2.29 12.98 -13.14
C PRO A 112 -2.62 13.78 -11.87
N CYS A 113 -1.81 14.77 -11.56
CA CYS A 113 -2.10 15.71 -10.46
C CYS A 113 -3.23 16.67 -10.83
N GLU A 114 -3.72 17.45 -9.86
CA GLU A 114 -4.80 18.43 -10.07
C GLU A 114 -4.52 19.42 -11.23
N HIS A 115 -3.28 19.87 -11.41
CA HIS A 115 -2.86 20.73 -12.53
C HIS A 115 -2.95 20.00 -13.86
N ALA A 116 -2.48 18.75 -13.88
CA ALA A 116 -2.50 17.91 -15.07
C ALA A 116 -3.92 17.54 -15.46
N VAL A 117 -4.79 17.28 -14.48
CA VAL A 117 -6.21 17.03 -14.69
C VAL A 117 -6.87 18.25 -15.31
N ALA A 118 -6.59 19.47 -14.82
CA ALA A 118 -7.11 20.70 -15.41
C ALA A 118 -6.68 20.84 -16.89
N ALA A 119 -5.39 20.61 -17.17
CA ALA A 119 -4.83 20.66 -18.52
C ALA A 119 -5.43 19.63 -19.48
N ILE A 120 -5.58 18.38 -19.02
CA ILE A 120 -6.13 17.29 -19.83
C ILE A 120 -7.60 17.55 -20.14
N MET A 121 -8.40 17.91 -19.12
CA MET A 121 -9.83 18.13 -19.29
C MET A 121 -10.13 19.36 -20.13
N GLY A 122 -9.33 20.43 -20.01
CA GLY A 122 -9.49 21.62 -20.85
C GLY A 122 -9.04 21.40 -22.30
N ASN A 123 -8.36 20.29 -22.61
CA ASN A 123 -8.03 19.85 -23.96
C ASN A 123 -8.94 18.66 -24.40
N ASP A 124 -10.15 18.57 -23.84
CA ASP A 124 -11.15 17.52 -24.12
C ASP A 124 -10.68 16.07 -23.93
N GLY A 125 -9.59 15.85 -23.18
CA GLY A 125 -9.09 14.52 -22.85
C GLY A 125 -9.73 13.93 -21.60
N ASP A 126 -9.72 12.59 -21.48
CA ASP A 126 -10.08 11.92 -20.22
C ASP A 126 -8.81 11.65 -19.38
N PRO A 127 -8.70 12.22 -18.17
CA PRO A 127 -7.58 11.95 -17.27
C PRO A 127 -7.36 10.45 -16.95
N VAL A 128 -8.37 9.60 -17.14
CA VAL A 128 -8.24 8.14 -16.99
C VAL A 128 -7.20 7.55 -17.95
N ASP A 129 -7.09 8.09 -19.17
CA ASP A 129 -6.17 7.59 -20.20
C ASP A 129 -4.70 7.93 -19.90
N TYR A 130 -4.48 8.85 -18.98
CA TYR A 130 -3.17 9.36 -18.57
C TYR A 130 -2.66 8.72 -17.26
N ILE A 131 -3.41 7.74 -16.73
CA ILE A 131 -3.02 6.96 -15.55
C ILE A 131 -2.09 5.82 -15.97
N ASN A 132 -1.03 5.63 -15.19
CA ASN A 132 -0.07 4.54 -15.38
C ASN A 132 -0.75 3.16 -15.32
N GLU A 133 -0.34 2.25 -16.21
CA GLU A 133 -0.86 0.89 -16.34
C GLU A 133 -0.75 0.06 -15.04
N CYS A 134 0.15 0.40 -14.12
CA CYS A 134 0.26 -0.29 -12.83
C CYS A 134 -1.03 -0.22 -11.99
N TYR A 135 -1.93 0.71 -12.29
CA TYR A 135 -3.22 0.87 -11.63
C TYR A 135 -4.39 0.20 -12.35
N TYR A 136 -4.15 -0.46 -13.49
CA TYR A 136 -5.20 -1.11 -14.24
C TYR A 136 -5.68 -2.37 -13.51
N ILE A 137 -6.97 -2.69 -13.68
CA ILE A 137 -7.54 -3.91 -13.10
C ILE A 137 -6.85 -5.14 -13.70
N SER A 138 -6.51 -5.13 -15.00
CA SER A 138 -5.75 -6.20 -15.66
C SER A 138 -4.41 -6.45 -14.97
N THR A 139 -3.61 -5.40 -14.74
CA THR A 139 -2.32 -5.49 -14.06
C THR A 139 -2.47 -6.00 -12.64
N TYR A 140 -3.47 -5.51 -11.91
CA TYR A 140 -3.78 -6.00 -10.58
C TYR A 140 -4.13 -7.50 -10.60
N MET A 141 -4.99 -7.93 -11.51
CA MET A 141 -5.38 -9.34 -11.65
C MET A 141 -4.19 -10.23 -12.00
N ASN A 142 -3.26 -9.74 -12.82
CA ASN A 142 -2.02 -10.44 -13.15
C ASN A 142 -1.14 -10.62 -11.89
N VAL A 143 -0.97 -9.57 -11.09
CA VAL A 143 -0.20 -9.63 -9.82
C VAL A 143 -0.80 -10.64 -8.84
N TYR A 144 -2.12 -10.74 -8.76
CA TYR A 144 -2.84 -11.68 -7.88
C TYR A 144 -3.34 -12.95 -8.59
N SER A 145 -2.75 -13.29 -9.75
CA SER A 145 -3.18 -14.45 -10.53
C SER A 145 -2.78 -15.77 -9.86
N HIS A 146 -1.63 -15.79 -9.20
CA HIS A 146 -1.07 -16.93 -8.49
C HIS A 146 -1.78 -17.21 -7.17
N TYR A 147 -1.76 -18.47 -6.75
CA TYR A 147 -2.33 -18.96 -5.50
C TYR A 147 -1.34 -19.90 -4.80
N ILE A 148 -1.52 -20.02 -3.49
CA ILE A 148 -0.75 -20.98 -2.69
C ILE A 148 -1.55 -22.27 -2.66
N ASN A 149 -0.91 -23.40 -2.99
CA ASN A 149 -1.53 -24.71 -2.92
C ASN A 149 -1.75 -25.18 -1.48
N PRO A 150 -2.84 -25.90 -1.19
CA PRO A 150 -2.99 -26.63 0.05
C PRO A 150 -1.78 -27.54 0.29
N THR A 151 -1.44 -27.75 1.56
CA THR A 151 -0.44 -28.74 1.95
C THR A 151 -1.19 -30.01 2.34
N GLU A 152 -0.65 -31.15 1.94
CA GLU A 152 -1.19 -32.45 2.35
C GLU A 152 -1.04 -32.65 3.86
N ARG A 153 -1.74 -33.64 4.39
CA ARG A 153 -1.59 -34.06 5.78
C ARG A 153 -0.16 -34.56 6.02
N GLU A 154 0.36 -34.37 7.24
CA GLU A 154 1.74 -34.69 7.61
C GLU A 154 2.12 -36.15 7.28
N GLU A 155 1.17 -37.07 7.41
CA GLU A 155 1.39 -38.50 7.15
C GLU A 155 1.69 -38.82 5.68
N LEU A 156 1.37 -37.90 4.77
CA LEU A 156 1.63 -38.04 3.34
C LEU A 156 2.90 -37.30 2.90
N TRP A 157 3.56 -36.56 3.79
CA TRP A 157 4.75 -35.81 3.40
C TRP A 157 5.88 -36.74 2.98
N PRO A 158 6.66 -36.36 1.94
CA PRO A 158 7.84 -37.13 1.55
C PRO A 158 8.76 -37.30 2.75
N LYS A 159 9.11 -38.55 3.06
CA LYS A 159 10.09 -38.82 4.10
C LYS A 159 11.45 -38.28 3.63
N PRO A 160 12.22 -37.63 4.52
CA PRO A 160 13.56 -37.19 4.18
C PRO A 160 14.43 -38.38 3.75
N ALA A 161 15.37 -38.12 2.84
CA ALA A 161 16.38 -39.11 2.47
C ALA A 161 17.23 -39.49 3.69
N GLU A 162 17.80 -40.71 3.70
CA GLU A 162 18.50 -41.27 4.86
C GLU A 162 19.71 -40.42 5.31
N ASP A 163 20.29 -39.62 4.43
CA ASP A 163 21.43 -38.73 4.66
C ASP A 163 21.05 -37.37 5.26
N VAL A 164 19.75 -37.05 5.36
CA VAL A 164 19.29 -35.76 5.91
C VAL A 164 19.33 -35.80 7.43
N GLN A 165 20.27 -35.07 8.03
CA GLN A 165 20.33 -34.90 9.48
C GLN A 165 19.19 -34.01 10.01
N PRO A 166 18.56 -34.37 11.14
CA PRO A 166 17.57 -33.52 11.78
C PRO A 166 18.16 -32.15 12.13
N VAL A 167 17.38 -31.09 11.91
CA VAL A 167 17.74 -29.75 12.36
C VAL A 167 17.84 -29.76 13.88
N LYS A 168 19.05 -29.50 14.41
CA LYS A 168 19.26 -29.43 15.85
C LYS A 168 18.53 -28.21 16.41
N PRO A 169 17.87 -28.33 17.58
CA PRO A 169 17.27 -27.17 18.21
C PRO A 169 18.35 -26.10 18.47
N PRO A 170 17.99 -24.80 18.43
CA PRO A 170 18.91 -23.75 18.84
C PRO A 170 19.47 -24.07 20.22
N ALA A 171 20.76 -23.80 20.42
CA ALA A 171 21.40 -23.98 21.73
C ALA A 171 20.53 -23.29 22.81
N GLN A 172 20.24 -23.99 23.90
CA GLN A 172 19.45 -23.43 24.99
C GLN A 172 20.19 -22.25 25.61
N VAL A 173 19.85 -21.04 25.17
CA VAL A 173 20.29 -19.82 25.83
C VAL A 173 19.55 -19.78 27.18
N GLN A 174 20.30 -19.77 28.29
CA GLN A 174 19.71 -19.56 29.60
C GLN A 174 18.93 -18.24 29.58
N LYS A 175 17.60 -18.33 29.62
CA LYS A 175 16.75 -17.15 29.71
C LYS A 175 17.06 -16.48 31.04
N ARG A 176 17.57 -15.24 31.01
CA ARG A 176 17.68 -14.41 32.22
C ARG A 176 16.29 -14.39 32.88
N ARG A 177 16.23 -14.76 34.16
CA ARG A 177 14.97 -14.73 34.95
C ARG A 177 14.36 -13.33 34.83
N GLY A 178 13.15 -13.24 34.28
CA GLY A 178 12.45 -11.97 34.08
C GLY A 178 11.13 -12.14 33.33
N ARG A 179 10.18 -11.24 33.58
CA ARG A 179 8.85 -11.21 32.93
C ARG A 179 9.03 -11.03 31.42
N LYS A 180 8.43 -11.91 30.61
CA LYS A 180 8.36 -11.73 29.16
C LYS A 180 7.64 -10.41 28.86
N VAL A 181 8.37 -9.42 28.36
CA VAL A 181 7.76 -8.18 27.87
C VAL A 181 7.23 -8.46 26.47
N THR A 182 5.91 -8.50 26.32
CA THR A 182 5.23 -8.71 25.03
C THR A 182 5.06 -7.42 24.24
N ALA A 183 5.16 -6.28 24.92
CA ALA A 183 5.16 -4.96 24.31
C ALA A 183 6.53 -4.65 23.69
N ARG A 184 6.51 -4.06 22.49
CA ARG A 184 7.70 -3.47 21.88
C ARG A 184 8.27 -2.41 22.83
N ARG A 185 9.60 -2.31 22.94
CA ARG A 185 10.25 -1.15 23.55
C ARG A 185 10.04 0.04 22.61
N ASN A 186 9.41 1.09 23.12
CA ASN A 186 9.25 2.33 22.37
C ASN A 186 10.63 2.96 22.16
N GLU A 187 10.86 3.48 20.96
CA GLU A 187 12.05 4.30 20.69
C GLU A 187 11.95 5.63 21.48
N PRO A 188 13.08 6.30 21.79
CA PRO A 188 13.07 7.55 22.55
C PRO A 188 12.12 8.61 21.96
N GLU A 189 12.11 8.71 20.64
CA GLU A 189 11.24 9.62 19.88
C GLU A 189 9.75 9.30 20.06
N GLU A 190 9.38 8.02 20.15
CA GLU A 190 8.00 7.59 20.40
C GLU A 190 7.54 7.90 21.82
N ILE A 191 8.47 7.87 22.78
CA ILE A 191 8.23 8.26 24.18
C ILE A 191 8.00 9.78 24.25
N GLU A 192 8.79 10.57 23.53
CA GLU A 192 8.65 12.02 23.45
C GLU A 192 7.34 12.44 22.78
N ILE A 193 6.98 11.81 21.65
CA ILE A 193 5.71 12.06 20.95
C ILE A 193 4.51 11.71 21.85
N ALA A 194 4.55 10.57 22.53
CA ALA A 194 3.50 10.17 23.45
C ALA A 194 3.40 11.10 24.68
N ALA A 195 4.53 11.63 25.17
CA ALA A 195 4.57 12.60 26.25
C ALA A 195 4.02 13.98 25.81
N ALA A 196 4.33 14.41 24.59
CA ALA A 196 3.80 15.64 24.00
C ALA A 196 2.27 15.56 23.81
N GLN A 197 1.76 14.45 23.28
CA GLN A 197 0.32 14.22 23.12
C GLN A 197 -0.43 14.22 24.46
N LYS A 198 0.14 13.61 25.51
CA LYS A 198 -0.44 13.63 26.87
C LYS A 198 -0.41 15.03 27.52
N ARG A 199 0.56 15.88 27.15
CA ARG A 199 0.62 17.28 27.58
C ARG A 199 -0.46 18.13 26.90
N CYS A 200 -0.72 17.94 25.61
CA CYS A 200 -1.81 18.62 24.89
C CYS A 200 -3.20 18.22 25.43
N LEU A 201 -3.40 16.97 25.83
CA LEU A 201 -4.65 16.50 26.45
C LEU A 201 -4.86 16.97 27.91
N ARG A 202 -3.90 17.67 28.50
CA ARG A 202 -3.95 18.25 29.85
C ARG A 202 -4.10 19.77 29.87
N MET A 203 -4.50 20.40 28.76
CA MET A 203 -4.91 21.81 28.83
C MET A 203 -6.25 21.89 29.57
N PRO A 204 -6.37 22.71 30.64
CA PRO A 204 -7.65 22.92 31.29
C PRO A 204 -8.63 23.50 30.27
N GLN A 205 -9.82 22.91 30.18
CA GLN A 205 -10.96 23.62 29.61
C GLN A 205 -11.23 24.81 30.53
N TYR A 206 -10.73 25.98 30.16
CA TYR A 206 -11.14 27.22 30.80
C TYR A 206 -12.56 27.54 30.31
N VAL A 207 -13.46 27.65 31.28
CA VAL A 207 -14.81 28.22 31.18
C VAL A 207 -14.73 29.68 30.75
#